data_AF-A0A965C4U7-F1
#
_entry.id   AF-A0A965C4U7-F1
#
_cell.length_a   1.000
_cell.length_b   1.000
_cell.length_c   1.000
_cell.angle_alpha   90.00
_cell.angle_beta   90.00
_cell.angle_gamma   90.00
#
_symmetry.space_group_name_H-M   'P 1'
#
loop_
_entity.id
_entity.type
_entity.pdbx_description
1 polymer ?
#
loop_
_entity_poly.entity_id
_entity_poly.type
_entity_poly.pdbx_seq_one_letter_code
_entity_poly.pdbx_strand_id
1 'polypeptide(L)'
;SIFRAYHRGGYIDLRRKPAVMRRIVSGRMVRMGAAGDPAMIPLQHWLRVLHGADGWTGYSHQWREPWAQTMRELCMASVESLEDQDLARSMGWRTYRIRRQDEPLEFNEIACPSDTQGRKCCDCMACDGALKPSAASVAIVVHGSKASKW
;
A
#
# COMPACT_ATOMS: atom_id res chain seq x y z
N SER A 1 18.70 -3.32 -5.45
CA SER A 1 17.36 -3.63 -4.91
C SER A 1 17.47 -3.86 -3.41
N ILE A 2 16.36 -3.69 -2.69
CA ILE A 2 16.26 -3.95 -1.25
C ILE A 2 16.67 -5.40 -0.91
N PHE A 3 16.22 -6.36 -1.72
CA PHE A 3 16.60 -7.77 -1.57
C PHE A 3 18.12 -8.01 -1.57
N ARG A 4 18.86 -7.43 -2.53
CA ARG A 4 20.32 -7.57 -2.57
C ARG A 4 21.01 -6.90 -1.38
N ALA A 5 20.49 -5.77 -0.88
CA ALA A 5 21.04 -5.12 0.31
C ALA A 5 20.83 -5.97 1.58
N TYR A 6 19.67 -6.63 1.69
CA TYR A 6 19.38 -7.57 2.77
C TYR A 6 20.32 -8.76 2.78
N HIS A 7 20.52 -9.40 1.62
CA HIS A 7 21.45 -10.53 1.51
C HIS A 7 22.92 -10.18 1.78
N ARG A 8 23.31 -8.91 1.62
CA ARG A 8 24.64 -8.42 1.99
C ARG A 8 24.77 -8.00 3.46
N GLY A 9 23.73 -8.19 4.28
CA GLY A 9 23.74 -7.78 5.69
C GLY A 9 23.63 -6.27 5.93
N GLY A 10 23.14 -5.51 4.95
CA GLY A 10 23.07 -4.04 5.03
C GLY A 10 21.97 -3.48 5.95
N TYR A 11 21.18 -4.33 6.60
CA TYR A 11 20.11 -3.92 7.52
C TYR A 11 20.38 -4.39 8.94
N ILE A 12 20.14 -3.48 9.88
CA ILE A 12 20.19 -3.77 11.31
C ILE A 12 18.97 -4.62 11.67
N ASP A 13 19.17 -5.69 12.44
CA ASP A 13 18.07 -6.44 13.02
C ASP A 13 17.37 -5.65 14.14
N LEU A 14 16.12 -5.29 13.91
CA LEU A 14 15.28 -4.51 14.82
C LEU A 14 14.27 -5.36 15.61
N ARG A 15 14.21 -6.69 15.41
CA ARG A 15 13.17 -7.58 15.99
C ARG A 15 13.02 -7.46 17.51
N ARG A 16 14.11 -7.17 18.21
CA ARG A 16 14.17 -7.02 19.68
C ARG A 16 14.62 -5.62 20.12
N LYS A 17 14.47 -4.60 19.26
CA LYS A 17 14.96 -3.23 19.50
C LYS A 17 13.88 -2.16 19.26
N PRO A 18 12.77 -2.17 20.01
CA PRO A 18 11.62 -1.27 19.76
C PRO A 18 11.98 0.22 19.86
N ALA A 19 12.83 0.62 20.81
CA ALA A 19 13.28 2.02 20.94
C ALA A 19 14.07 2.50 19.72
N VAL A 20 14.95 1.65 19.18
CA VAL A 20 15.73 1.95 17.96
C VAL A 20 14.82 2.02 16.75
N MET A 21 13.88 1.06 16.63
CA MET A 21 12.87 1.07 15.57
C MET A 21 12.09 2.38 15.57
N ARG A 22 11.54 2.79 16.73
CA ARG A 22 10.81 4.06 16.88
C ARG A 22 11.65 5.26 16.46
N ARG A 23 12.92 5.32 16.87
CA ARG A 23 13.83 6.40 16.47
C ARG A 23 14.08 6.46 14.96
N ILE A 24 14.12 5.31 14.29
CA ILE A 24 14.34 5.23 12.84
C ILE A 24 13.11 5.74 12.07
N VAL A 25 11.90 5.44 12.54
CA VAL A 25 10.65 5.80 11.85
C VAL A 25 10.08 7.15 12.25
N SER A 26 10.49 7.70 13.39
CA SER A 26 10.00 9.00 13.87
C SER A 26 10.32 10.13 12.89
N GLY A 27 9.31 10.96 12.59
CA GLY A 27 9.44 12.03 11.61
C GLY A 27 9.39 11.54 10.16
N ARG A 28 8.95 10.30 9.91
CA ARG A 28 8.98 9.67 8.59
C ARG A 28 7.69 8.96 8.25
N MET A 29 7.40 8.99 6.96
CA MET A 29 6.39 8.17 6.32
C MET A 29 6.93 6.78 5.99
N VAL A 30 6.14 5.73 6.26
CA VAL A 30 6.49 4.35 5.93
C VAL A 30 5.74 3.90 4.68
N ARG A 31 6.47 3.65 3.59
CA ARG A 31 5.92 2.96 2.42
C ARG A 31 6.01 1.45 2.64
N MET A 32 4.89 0.83 2.96
CA MET A 32 4.78 -0.63 3.00
C MET A 32 4.87 -1.19 1.58
N GLY A 33 5.43 -2.40 1.45
CA GLY A 33 5.56 -3.06 0.16
C GLY A 33 6.72 -2.55 -0.70
N ALA A 34 7.70 -1.87 -0.10
CA ALA A 34 8.95 -1.52 -0.79
C ALA A 34 9.71 -2.78 -1.26
N ALA A 35 9.54 -3.90 -0.56
CA ALA A 35 10.02 -5.21 -0.96
C ALA A 35 8.98 -6.28 -0.60
N GLY A 36 8.36 -6.87 -1.62
CA GLY A 36 7.31 -7.87 -1.46
C GLY A 36 5.95 -7.27 -1.10
N ASP A 37 4.98 -8.14 -0.84
CA ASP A 37 3.63 -7.75 -0.46
C ASP A 37 3.54 -7.50 1.06
N PRO A 38 2.96 -6.37 1.53
CA PRO A 38 2.82 -6.09 2.96
C PRO A 38 2.12 -7.20 3.76
N ALA A 39 1.14 -7.90 3.17
CA ALA A 39 0.37 -8.91 3.88
C ALA A 39 1.17 -10.18 4.18
N MET A 40 2.33 -10.39 3.54
CA MET A 40 3.26 -11.47 3.88
C MET A 40 3.90 -11.28 5.25
N ILE A 41 3.77 -10.10 5.85
CA ILE A 41 4.24 -9.79 7.19
C ILE A 41 3.00 -9.70 8.09
N PRO A 42 2.92 -10.50 9.19
CA PRO A 42 1.80 -10.45 10.10
C PRO A 42 1.52 -9.03 10.63
N LEU A 43 0.24 -8.66 10.71
CA LEU A 43 -0.23 -7.31 11.05
C LEU A 43 0.45 -6.71 12.28
N GLN A 44 0.65 -7.50 13.34
CA GLN A 44 1.26 -7.04 14.58
C GLN A 44 2.67 -6.47 14.42
N HIS A 45 3.42 -6.91 13.41
CA HIS A 45 4.74 -6.36 13.12
C HIS A 45 4.63 -4.99 12.46
N TRP A 46 3.66 -4.79 11.57
CA TRP A 46 3.37 -3.48 11.02
C TRP A 46 2.91 -2.51 12.08
N LEU A 47 1.97 -2.90 12.95
CA LEU A 47 1.51 -2.04 14.05
C LEU A 47 2.67 -1.55 14.93
N ARG A 48 3.66 -2.41 15.22
CA ARG A 48 4.87 -2.02 15.96
C ARG A 48 5.75 -1.01 15.22
N VAL A 49 5.92 -1.19 13.91
CA VAL A 49 6.71 -0.27 13.07
C VAL A 49 5.98 1.07 12.95
N LEU A 50 4.68 1.05 12.68
CA LEU A 50 3.88 2.24 12.39
C LEU A 50 3.57 3.08 13.63
N HIS A 51 3.61 2.50 14.83
CA HIS A 51 3.40 3.23 16.08
C HIS A 51 4.31 4.45 16.26
N GLY A 52 5.50 4.45 15.65
CA GLY A 52 6.44 5.58 15.70
C GLY A 52 6.49 6.43 14.42
N ALA A 53 5.74 6.06 13.38
CA ALA A 53 5.79 6.74 12.09
C ALA A 53 4.77 7.88 12.02
N ASP A 54 5.04 8.88 11.18
CA ASP A 54 4.11 10.00 10.96
C ASP A 54 2.91 9.59 10.08
N GLY A 55 3.03 8.45 9.39
CA GLY A 55 1.99 7.84 8.59
C GLY A 55 2.54 6.73 7.71
N TRP A 56 1.66 6.15 6.88
CA TRP A 56 2.04 5.08 5.96
C TRP A 56 1.27 5.11 4.65
N THR A 57 1.76 4.33 3.70
CA THR A 57 1.01 3.96 2.50
C THR A 57 1.24 2.49 2.19
N GLY A 58 0.22 1.77 1.72
CA GLY A 58 0.38 0.40 1.25
C GLY A 58 -0.84 -0.16 0.53
N TYR A 59 -0.57 -1.16 -0.29
CA TYR A 59 -1.58 -1.99 -0.94
C TYR A 59 -1.09 -3.44 -1.02
N SER A 60 -2.02 -4.38 -1.06
CA SER A 60 -1.72 -5.82 -1.08
C SER A 60 -2.50 -6.53 -2.18
N HIS A 61 -1.84 -7.48 -2.84
CA HIS A 61 -2.42 -8.43 -3.79
C HIS A 61 -3.07 -9.62 -3.09
N GLN A 62 -2.86 -9.78 -1.78
CA GLN A 62 -3.37 -10.91 -1.00
C GLN A 62 -4.75 -10.64 -0.43
N TRP A 63 -5.41 -9.56 -0.85
CA TRP A 63 -6.67 -9.07 -0.28
C TRP A 63 -7.83 -10.07 -0.37
N ARG A 64 -7.76 -11.09 -1.25
CA ARG A 64 -8.75 -12.18 -1.34
C ARG A 64 -8.57 -13.22 -0.25
N GLU A 65 -7.38 -13.33 0.30
CA GLU A 65 -7.02 -14.40 1.21
C GLU A 65 -7.68 -14.20 2.57
N PRO A 66 -8.32 -15.24 3.16
CA PRO A 66 -8.96 -15.12 4.46
C PRO A 66 -8.00 -14.65 5.57
N TRP A 67 -6.74 -15.08 5.51
CA TRP A 67 -5.71 -14.72 6.48
C TRP A 67 -5.19 -13.28 6.32
N ALA A 68 -5.44 -12.63 5.17
CA ALA A 68 -5.00 -11.26 4.89
C ALA A 68 -6.07 -10.20 5.22
N GLN A 69 -7.30 -10.59 5.60
CA GLN A 69 -8.41 -9.65 5.77
C GLN A 69 -8.15 -8.57 6.81
N THR A 70 -7.34 -8.85 7.82
CA THR A 70 -6.96 -7.88 8.86
C THR A 70 -6.02 -6.80 8.33
N MET A 71 -5.32 -7.04 7.21
CA MET A 71 -4.44 -6.05 6.59
C MET A 71 -5.20 -4.87 5.97
N ARG A 72 -6.52 -4.96 5.78
CA ARG A 72 -7.33 -3.85 5.28
C ARG A 72 -7.24 -2.59 6.15
N GLU A 73 -6.93 -2.76 7.44
CA GLU A 73 -6.74 -1.63 8.34
C GLU A 73 -5.58 -0.73 7.92
N LEU A 74 -4.55 -1.31 7.29
CA LEU A 74 -3.33 -0.61 6.91
C LEU A 74 -3.12 -0.49 5.39
N CYS A 75 -3.65 -1.44 4.62
CA CYS A 75 -3.45 -1.56 3.18
C CYS A 75 -4.75 -1.44 2.40
N MET A 76 -4.63 -0.95 1.17
CA MET A 76 -5.71 -1.03 0.17
C MET A 76 -5.58 -2.32 -0.66
N ALA A 77 -6.66 -2.78 -1.27
CA ALA A 77 -6.63 -3.92 -2.18
C ALA A 77 -6.05 -3.50 -3.53
N SER A 78 -4.98 -4.17 -3.99
CA SER A 78 -4.44 -3.98 -5.33
C SER A 78 -5.30 -4.76 -6.33
N VAL A 79 -5.96 -4.07 -7.24
CA VAL A 79 -6.93 -4.65 -8.18
C VAL A 79 -6.68 -4.17 -9.61
N GLU A 80 -7.10 -4.98 -10.57
CA GLU A 80 -6.83 -4.77 -12.00
C GLU A 80 -8.11 -4.79 -12.86
N SER A 81 -9.26 -5.13 -12.26
CA SER A 81 -10.56 -5.14 -12.91
C SER A 81 -11.63 -4.46 -12.03
N LEU A 82 -12.76 -4.13 -12.65
CA LEU A 82 -13.92 -3.56 -11.93
C LEU A 82 -14.59 -4.60 -11.03
N GLU A 83 -14.67 -5.85 -11.50
CA GLU A 83 -15.21 -6.96 -10.72
C GLU A 83 -14.41 -7.18 -9.42
N ASP A 84 -13.08 -7.08 -9.52
CA ASP A 84 -12.18 -7.19 -8.36
C ASP A 84 -12.32 -6.00 -7.42
N GLN A 85 -12.50 -4.80 -7.98
CA GLN A 85 -12.76 -3.59 -7.20
C GLN A 85 -14.06 -3.71 -6.39
N ASP A 86 -15.14 -4.14 -7.02
CA ASP A 86 -16.44 -4.30 -6.37
C ASP A 86 -16.41 -5.40 -5.31
N LEU A 87 -15.76 -6.53 -5.61
CA LEU A 87 -15.57 -7.60 -4.65
C LEU A 87 -14.75 -7.13 -3.43
N ALA A 88 -13.61 -6.47 -3.65
CA ALA A 88 -12.79 -5.92 -2.56
C ALA A 88 -13.58 -4.92 -1.71
N ARG A 89 -14.36 -4.04 -2.33
CA ARG A 89 -15.24 -3.08 -1.63
C ARG A 89 -16.30 -3.78 -0.79
N SER A 90 -16.94 -4.83 -1.32
CA SER A 90 -17.91 -5.64 -0.56
C SER A 90 -17.28 -6.33 0.67
N MET A 91 -15.98 -6.60 0.62
CA MET A 91 -15.19 -7.16 1.73
C MET A 91 -14.66 -6.08 2.69
N GLY A 92 -15.04 -4.81 2.49
CA GLY A 92 -14.67 -3.68 3.34
C GLY A 92 -13.30 -3.08 3.04
N TRP A 93 -12.73 -3.35 1.87
CA TRP A 93 -11.46 -2.74 1.44
C TRP A 93 -11.70 -1.45 0.65
N ARG A 94 -10.80 -0.48 0.82
CA ARG A 94 -10.53 0.54 -0.21
C ARG A 94 -9.58 -0.05 -1.25
N THR A 95 -9.66 0.42 -2.50
CA THR A 95 -8.93 -0.18 -3.62
C THR A 95 -7.88 0.76 -4.21
N TYR A 96 -6.72 0.19 -4.54
CA TYR A 96 -5.73 0.76 -5.43
C TYR A 96 -5.88 0.05 -6.78
N ARG A 97 -6.59 0.66 -7.73
CA ARG A 97 -6.92 0.06 -9.03
C ARG A 97 -5.90 0.46 -10.09
N ILE A 98 -5.36 -0.52 -10.80
CA ILE A 98 -4.61 -0.30 -12.04
C ILE A 98 -5.63 -0.30 -13.18
N ARG A 99 -5.59 0.71 -14.04
CA ARG A 99 -6.54 0.89 -15.14
C ARG A 99 -5.85 1.29 -16.45
N ARG A 100 -6.54 1.13 -17.57
CA ARG A 100 -6.12 1.74 -18.85
C ARG A 100 -6.38 3.23 -18.85
N GLN A 101 -5.73 3.96 -19.77
CA GLN A 101 -5.85 5.42 -19.84
C GLN A 101 -7.27 5.86 -20.20
N ASP A 102 -7.92 5.12 -21.09
CA ASP A 102 -9.28 5.33 -21.61
C ASP A 102 -10.39 4.84 -20.67
N GLU A 103 -10.07 3.98 -19.70
CA GLU A 103 -11.02 3.55 -18.68
C GLU A 103 -11.37 4.72 -17.73
N PRO A 104 -12.66 4.96 -17.44
CA PRO A 104 -13.05 6.04 -16.53
C PRO A 104 -12.67 5.76 -15.07
N LEU A 105 -12.75 6.80 -14.24
CA LEU A 105 -12.76 6.64 -12.79
C LEU A 105 -14.14 6.18 -12.32
N GLU A 106 -14.15 5.31 -11.32
CA GLU A 106 -15.36 4.80 -10.71
C GLU A 106 -15.89 5.72 -9.60
N PHE A 107 -17.09 5.40 -9.10
CA PHE A 107 -17.65 6.08 -7.94
C PHE A 107 -16.68 6.05 -6.75
N ASN A 108 -16.55 7.21 -6.08
CA ASN A 108 -15.66 7.41 -4.94
C ASN A 108 -14.21 6.93 -5.22
N GLU A 109 -13.70 7.26 -6.40
CA GLU A 109 -12.33 6.96 -6.85
C GLU A 109 -11.64 8.23 -7.35
N ILE A 110 -10.37 8.40 -7.03
CA ILE A 110 -9.53 9.49 -7.53
C ILE A 110 -8.39 8.96 -8.40
N ALA A 111 -8.00 9.72 -9.42
CA ALA A 111 -6.75 9.44 -10.12
C ALA A 111 -5.56 9.69 -9.19
N CYS A 112 -4.54 8.84 -9.26
CA CYS A 112 -3.37 8.89 -8.41
C CYS A 112 -2.67 10.26 -8.54
N PRO A 113 -2.56 11.06 -7.45
CA PRO A 113 -1.90 12.36 -7.52
C PRO A 113 -0.41 12.29 -7.88
N SER A 114 0.23 11.14 -7.64
CA SER A 114 1.62 10.93 -8.07
C SER A 114 1.75 10.83 -9.58
N ASP A 115 0.75 10.29 -10.25
CA ASP A 115 0.74 10.10 -11.71
C ASP A 115 0.27 11.38 -12.42
N THR A 116 -0.78 12.01 -11.88
CA THR A 116 -1.43 13.18 -12.51
C THR A 116 -0.80 14.52 -12.15
N GLN A 117 -0.22 14.66 -10.96
CA GLN A 117 0.29 15.94 -10.44
C GLN A 117 1.76 15.88 -10.02
N GLY A 118 2.44 14.73 -10.18
CA GLY A 118 3.80 14.52 -9.70
C GLY A 118 3.93 14.60 -8.16
N ARG A 119 2.83 14.50 -7.42
CA ARG A 119 2.83 14.58 -5.95
C ARG A 119 3.48 13.34 -5.34
N LYS A 120 4.45 13.50 -4.44
CA LYS A 120 5.08 12.34 -3.80
C LYS A 120 4.09 11.60 -2.90
N CYS A 121 4.18 10.28 -2.84
CA CYS A 121 3.29 9.47 -2.00
C CYS A 121 3.36 9.83 -0.52
N CYS A 122 4.51 10.28 -0.02
CA CYS A 122 4.68 10.76 1.35
C CYS A 122 3.88 12.04 1.66
N ASP A 123 3.55 12.83 0.63
CA ASP A 123 2.78 14.06 0.78
C ASP A 123 1.28 13.80 0.51
N CYS A 124 0.98 12.85 -0.36
CA CYS A 124 -0.39 12.47 -0.73
C CYS A 124 -1.08 11.64 0.36
N MET A 125 -0.43 10.57 0.81
CA MET A 125 -0.91 9.66 1.86
C MET A 125 -2.28 9.00 1.62
N ALA A 126 -2.85 9.07 0.41
CA ALA A 126 -4.18 8.54 0.13
C ALA A 126 -4.28 7.02 0.24
N CYS A 127 -3.16 6.30 0.13
CA CYS A 127 -3.11 4.84 0.18
C CYS A 127 -2.94 4.28 1.61
N ASP A 128 -3.76 4.73 2.56
CA ASP A 128 -3.60 4.54 4.01
C ASP A 128 -4.49 3.43 4.62
N GLY A 129 -5.08 2.57 3.79
CA GLY A 129 -5.95 1.48 4.23
C GLY A 129 -7.44 1.83 4.19
N ALA A 130 -8.26 1.01 4.85
CA ALA A 130 -9.73 1.06 4.75
C ALA A 130 -10.42 1.66 5.99
N LEU A 131 -9.67 2.09 7.01
CA LEU A 131 -10.24 2.64 8.26
C LEU A 131 -11.01 3.96 8.06
N LYS A 132 -10.81 4.63 6.93
CA LYS A 132 -11.58 5.82 6.51
C LYS A 132 -12.55 5.41 5.40
N PRO A 133 -13.70 4.80 5.71
CA PRO A 133 -14.57 4.19 4.70
C PRO A 133 -15.16 5.19 3.70
N SER A 134 -15.28 6.46 4.08
CA SER A 134 -15.72 7.54 3.19
C SER A 134 -14.61 8.09 2.29
N ALA A 135 -13.34 7.76 2.54
CA ALA A 135 -12.23 8.22 1.71
C ALA A 135 -12.22 7.49 0.38
N ALA A 136 -11.90 8.21 -0.70
CA ALA A 136 -11.91 7.68 -2.05
C ALA A 136 -10.89 6.54 -2.25
N SER A 137 -11.22 5.56 -3.08
CA SER A 137 -10.24 4.65 -3.67
C SER A 137 -9.27 5.41 -4.58
N VAL A 138 -8.14 4.80 -4.92
CA VAL A 138 -7.12 5.39 -5.81
C VAL A 138 -7.01 4.57 -7.07
N ALA A 139 -7.07 5.19 -8.25
CA ALA A 139 -6.77 4.56 -9.52
C ALA A 139 -5.48 5.11 -10.12
N ILE A 140 -4.69 4.25 -10.74
CA ILE A 140 -3.50 4.64 -11.49
C ILE A 140 -3.58 4.09 -12.91
N VAL A 141 -3.15 4.91 -13.88
CA VAL A 141 -3.00 4.42 -15.25
C VAL A 141 -1.81 3.46 -15.29
N VAL A 142 -1.97 2.32 -15.97
CA VAL A 142 -0.90 1.34 -16.14
C VAL A 142 0.34 2.01 -16.75
N HIS A 143 1.50 1.81 -16.12
CA HIS A 143 2.78 2.38 -16.52
C HIS A 143 3.93 1.43 -16.20
N GLY A 144 5.11 1.71 -16.75
CA GLY A 144 6.33 0.92 -16.55
C GLY A 144 6.60 -0.08 -17.68
N SER A 145 7.63 -0.91 -17.51
CA SER A 145 8.20 -1.75 -18.57
C SER A 145 7.27 -2.85 -19.10
N LYS A 146 6.19 -3.16 -18.38
CA LYS A 146 5.18 -4.14 -18.78
C LYS A 146 3.87 -3.51 -19.29
N ALA A 147 3.76 -2.18 -19.31
CA ALA A 147 2.52 -1.51 -19.72
C ALA A 147 2.10 -1.85 -21.15
N SER A 148 3.05 -2.09 -22.05
CA SER A 148 2.77 -2.49 -23.45
C SER A 148 2.17 -3.89 -23.61
N LYS A 149 2.11 -4.69 -22.53
CA LYS A 149 1.60 -6.07 -22.53
C LYS A 149 0.36 -6.26 -21.64
N TRP A 150 -0.23 -5.16 -21.18
CA TRP A 150 -1.38 -5.12 -20.28
C TRP A 150 -2.68 -4.91 -21.05
#